data_AF-A0A7R9JSN2-F1
#
_entry.id   AF-A0A7R9JSN2-F1
#
_cell.length_a   1.000
_cell.length_b   1.000
_cell.length_c   1.000
_cell.angle_alpha   90.00
_cell.angle_beta   90.00
_cell.angle_gamma   90.00
#
_symmetry.space_group_name_H-M   'P 1'
#
loop_
_entity.id
_entity.type
_entity.pdbx_description
1 polymer ?
#
loop_
_entity_poly.entity_id
_entity_poly.type
_entity_poly.pdbx_seq_one_letter_code
_entity_poly.pdbx_strand_id
1 'polypeptide(L)'
;MASGEAGTLAQLNGVSAAECFLGIEVPSYRVSRGPYRVNTGRFRLSDQQWTQMANAYKSDRMAQTFLSGYDSEDVGVVALGGNSTSVWGISPPDMDRLILEVASANPIVFKLAWKVSRASNNPEVSGVTEETREWVMEAVDSAGNRNPQRDVLANMLSRGNSSTTKTIIVQDVLPKFVKVTNRNTVPAVKQLMGEDGENEVSAYRNLSIRLYHDSKELWWELKEAGCDNPVPSFLKTLPFFSGCKQLVIYTFNEKAFPAGLSIISGGGIIALYTGIVLLVWKASKGITTGMSFRIMYEDLPYVDRILQVNVTRCQHFIIGLYTTLVLIASNVIRGNFTGICNTIMFDDMPNVDRILQLCLDIYLVRESGEFALEEDLFAKLVFLYRSPETLIKWSRPPEEGEEEADGERPAIAQ
;
A
#
# COMPACT_ATOMS: atom_id res chain seq x y z
N MET A 1 -10.87 2.32 -17.96
CA MET A 1 -10.99 1.94 -16.53
C MET A 1 -9.70 2.21 -15.75
N ALA A 2 -8.51 1.89 -16.25
CA ALA A 2 -7.24 2.11 -15.54
C ALA A 2 -6.92 3.58 -15.15
N SER A 3 -7.33 4.58 -15.95
CA SER A 3 -7.08 5.99 -15.59
C SER A 3 -7.97 6.51 -14.45
N GLY A 4 -9.12 5.86 -14.19
CA GLY A 4 -10.02 6.20 -13.09
C GLY A 4 -9.51 5.67 -11.75
N GLU A 5 -8.96 4.45 -11.73
CA GLU A 5 -8.38 3.86 -10.52
C GLU A 5 -7.11 4.60 -10.07
N ALA A 6 -6.24 5.01 -11.01
CA ALA A 6 -5.05 5.81 -10.69
C ALA A 6 -5.40 7.14 -10.00
N GLY A 7 -6.39 7.87 -10.53
CA GLY A 7 -6.86 9.13 -9.93
C GLY A 7 -7.49 8.96 -8.54
N THR A 8 -8.15 7.82 -8.30
CA THR A 8 -8.78 7.49 -7.02
C THR A 8 -7.75 7.07 -5.97
N LEU A 9 -6.73 6.29 -6.37
CA LEU A 9 -5.60 5.90 -5.51
C LEU A 9 -4.72 7.10 -5.15
N ALA A 10 -4.45 8.01 -6.09
CA ALA A 10 -3.77 9.26 -5.81
C ALA A 10 -4.56 10.14 -4.81
N GLN A 11 -5.91 10.09 -4.85
CA GLN A 11 -6.78 10.78 -3.89
C GLN A 11 -6.72 10.22 -2.47
N LEU A 12 -6.42 8.91 -2.33
CA LEU A 12 -6.31 8.20 -1.05
C LEU A 12 -4.94 8.39 -0.38
N ASN A 13 -3.86 8.49 -1.16
CA ASN A 13 -2.50 8.58 -0.63
C ASN A 13 -2.09 9.99 -0.16
N GLY A 14 -2.92 11.02 -0.40
CA GLY A 14 -2.59 12.40 -0.04
C GLY A 14 -3.06 12.82 1.37
N VAL A 15 -2.19 13.51 2.11
CA VAL A 15 -2.58 14.26 3.32
C VAL A 15 -3.68 15.26 2.96
N SER A 16 -4.86 15.12 3.56
CA SER A 16 -6.02 15.99 3.33
C SER A 16 -5.99 17.27 4.14
N ALA A 17 -5.48 17.19 5.37
CA ALA A 17 -5.26 18.31 6.25
C ALA A 17 -4.11 17.98 7.21
N ALA A 18 -3.35 18.99 7.60
CA ALA A 18 -2.37 18.89 8.67
C ALA A 18 -2.61 20.02 9.66
N GLU A 19 -2.54 19.67 10.95
CA GLU A 19 -2.64 20.60 12.06
C GLU A 19 -1.37 20.45 12.91
N CYS A 20 -0.84 21.56 13.43
CA CYS A 20 0.28 21.54 14.37
C CYS A 20 -0.10 22.33 15.62
N PHE A 21 0.22 21.77 16.76
CA PHE A 21 -0.07 22.29 18.09
C PHE A 21 1.22 22.41 18.88
N LEU A 22 1.52 23.58 19.42
CA LEU A 22 2.56 23.72 20.45
C LEU A 22 1.89 23.98 21.78
N GLY A 23 2.12 23.10 22.75
CA GLY A 23 1.73 23.23 24.15
C GLY A 23 2.93 23.51 25.05
N ILE A 24 2.67 24.20 26.16
CA ILE A 24 3.61 24.34 27.27
C ILE A 24 2.97 23.59 28.44
N GLU A 25 3.60 22.52 28.87
CA GLU A 25 3.21 21.74 30.04
C GLU A 25 4.12 22.13 31.20
N VAL A 26 3.51 22.66 32.24
CA VAL A 26 4.20 22.88 33.52
C VAL A 26 3.54 21.99 34.58
N PRO A 27 4.28 21.48 35.58
CA PRO A 27 3.73 20.60 36.61
C PRO A 27 2.41 21.07 37.22
N SER A 28 2.20 22.38 37.41
CA SER A 28 0.95 22.94 37.98
C SER A 28 -0.12 23.34 36.96
N TYR A 29 0.17 23.34 35.66
CA TYR A 29 -0.74 23.75 34.59
C TYR A 29 -0.48 22.94 33.32
N ARG A 30 -1.42 22.05 33.00
CA ARG A 30 -1.44 21.31 31.73
C ARG A 30 -2.39 21.98 30.76
N VAL A 31 -1.85 22.48 29.66
CA VAL A 31 -2.67 22.92 28.53
C VAL A 31 -3.17 21.69 27.78
N SER A 32 -4.47 21.39 27.84
CA SER A 32 -5.06 20.24 27.15
C SER A 32 -5.07 20.37 25.62
N ARG A 33 -4.92 21.59 25.08
CA ARG A 33 -4.81 21.92 23.64
C ARG A 33 -3.92 23.15 23.47
N GLY A 34 -2.71 22.96 22.95
CA GLY A 34 -1.67 24.00 22.89
C GLY A 34 -2.10 25.31 22.22
N PRO A 35 -1.56 26.47 22.62
CA PRO A 35 -2.02 27.80 22.17
C PRO A 35 -1.67 28.19 20.73
N TYR A 36 -0.81 27.42 20.07
CA TYR A 36 -0.54 27.58 18.64
C TYR A 36 -1.38 26.59 17.85
N ARG A 37 -2.17 27.08 16.88
CA ARG A 37 -2.89 26.25 15.91
C ARG A 37 -2.69 26.82 14.52
N VAL A 38 -2.34 25.97 13.57
CA VAL A 38 -2.37 26.31 12.15
C VAL A 38 -2.88 25.11 11.36
N ASN A 39 -3.79 25.40 10.43
CA ASN A 39 -4.38 24.41 9.52
C ASN A 39 -3.96 24.74 8.09
N THR A 40 -3.60 23.72 7.32
CA THR A 40 -3.29 23.88 5.88
C THR A 40 -4.07 22.90 5.03
N GLY A 41 -4.37 23.32 3.80
CA GLY A 41 -4.94 22.46 2.77
C GLY A 41 -3.90 21.56 2.09
N ARG A 42 -4.36 20.79 1.09
CA ARG A 42 -3.57 19.86 0.26
C ARG A 42 -2.56 20.62 -0.60
N PHE A 43 -1.26 20.36 -0.41
CA PHE A 43 -0.24 20.68 -1.41
C PHE A 43 0.54 19.42 -1.75
N ARG A 44 0.35 18.93 -2.99
CA ARG A 44 1.19 17.90 -3.60
C ARG A 44 2.39 18.58 -4.26
N LEU A 45 3.54 17.93 -4.24
CA LEU A 45 4.68 18.38 -5.03
C LEU A 45 4.42 18.15 -6.51
N SER A 46 4.81 19.09 -7.37
CA SER A 46 4.91 18.82 -8.80
C SER A 46 6.14 17.98 -9.11
N ASP A 47 6.16 17.30 -10.27
CA ASP A 47 7.32 16.50 -10.70
C ASP A 47 8.62 17.32 -10.76
N GLN A 48 8.52 18.59 -11.15
CA GLN A 48 9.66 19.51 -11.16
C GLN A 48 10.17 19.79 -9.74
N GLN A 49 9.27 20.01 -8.78
CA GLN A 49 9.63 20.26 -7.38
C GLN A 49 10.18 19.01 -6.70
N TRP A 50 9.64 17.83 -7.05
CA TRP A 50 10.17 16.54 -6.62
C TRP A 50 11.59 16.32 -7.14
N THR A 51 11.83 16.60 -8.43
CA THR A 51 13.17 16.51 -9.03
C THR A 51 14.14 17.48 -8.37
N GLN A 52 13.70 18.70 -8.04
CA GLN A 52 14.49 19.67 -7.28
C GLN A 52 14.87 19.13 -5.90
N MET A 53 13.92 18.54 -5.16
CA MET A 53 14.19 17.91 -3.86
C MET A 53 15.16 16.73 -4.00
N ALA A 54 14.93 15.82 -4.95
CA ALA A 54 15.82 14.67 -5.18
C ALA A 54 17.25 15.12 -5.51
N ASN A 55 17.40 16.19 -6.30
CA ASN A 55 18.70 16.76 -6.63
C ASN A 55 19.41 17.41 -5.43
N ALA A 56 18.65 17.96 -4.46
CA ALA A 56 19.22 18.52 -3.23
C ALA A 56 19.98 17.47 -2.40
N TYR A 57 19.57 16.20 -2.51
CA TYR A 57 20.17 15.07 -1.81
C TYR A 57 21.09 14.21 -2.68
N LYS A 58 21.55 14.70 -3.84
CA LYS A 58 22.30 13.89 -4.81
C LYS A 58 23.59 13.28 -4.23
N SER A 59 24.21 13.94 -3.26
CA SER A 59 25.44 13.48 -2.59
C SER A 59 25.20 12.50 -1.43
N ASP A 60 23.97 12.40 -0.92
CA ASP A 60 23.64 11.59 0.25
C ASP A 60 22.96 10.28 -0.17
N ARG A 61 23.68 9.17 -0.02
CA ARG A 61 23.21 7.83 -0.40
C ARG A 61 22.02 7.36 0.45
N MET A 62 21.98 7.70 1.74
CA MET A 62 20.88 7.29 2.63
C MET A 62 19.60 8.01 2.26
N ALA A 63 19.69 9.32 2.02
CA ALA A 63 18.58 10.12 1.54
C ALA A 63 18.08 9.63 0.18
N GLN A 64 18.96 9.35 -0.79
CA GLN A 64 18.56 8.81 -2.10
C GLN A 64 17.81 7.47 -1.99
N THR A 65 18.28 6.57 -1.13
CA THR A 65 17.62 5.26 -0.90
C THR A 65 16.24 5.43 -0.28
N PHE A 66 16.07 6.42 0.60
CA PHE A 66 14.76 6.76 1.16
C PHE A 66 13.84 7.36 0.07
N LEU A 67 14.32 8.34 -0.68
CA LEU A 67 13.54 9.04 -1.70
C LEU A 67 13.13 8.12 -2.87
N SER A 68 13.94 7.11 -3.22
CA SER A 68 13.60 6.15 -4.28
C SER A 68 12.37 5.29 -3.98
N GLY A 69 11.88 5.30 -2.73
CA GLY A 69 10.66 4.61 -2.33
C GLY A 69 9.36 5.39 -2.59
N TYR A 70 9.45 6.64 -3.06
CA TYR A 70 8.31 7.55 -3.22
C TYR A 70 8.28 8.22 -4.59
N ASP A 71 7.07 8.54 -5.04
CA ASP A 71 6.83 9.38 -6.22
C ASP A 71 6.38 10.79 -5.81
N SER A 72 6.35 11.73 -6.75
CA SER A 72 5.90 13.13 -6.52
C SER A 72 4.49 13.20 -5.91
N GLU A 73 3.62 12.26 -6.28
CA GLU A 73 2.24 12.17 -5.77
C GLU A 73 2.14 11.73 -4.31
N ASP A 74 3.14 10.99 -3.82
CA ASP A 74 3.19 10.47 -2.46
C ASP A 74 3.71 11.51 -1.45
N VAL A 75 4.30 12.60 -1.95
CA VAL A 75 4.95 13.61 -1.12
C VAL A 75 4.12 14.90 -1.07
N GLY A 76 3.77 15.27 0.16
CA GLY A 76 3.04 16.48 0.49
C GLY A 76 3.91 17.54 1.16
N VAL A 77 3.51 18.80 1.03
CA VAL A 77 4.13 19.94 1.73
C VAL A 77 3.09 20.62 2.60
N VAL A 78 3.43 20.81 3.87
CA VAL A 78 2.60 21.47 4.86
C VAL A 78 3.32 22.75 5.26
N ALA A 79 2.84 23.89 4.76
CA ALA A 79 3.39 25.21 5.05
C ALA A 79 2.51 25.95 6.07
N LEU A 80 2.90 25.89 7.35
CA LEU A 80 2.19 26.51 8.45
C LEU A 80 2.66 27.96 8.61
N GLY A 81 1.73 28.93 8.71
CA GLY A 81 2.06 30.32 9.02
C GLY A 81 2.68 30.44 10.42
N GLY A 82 3.66 31.31 10.61
CA GLY A 82 4.35 31.41 11.91
C GLY A 82 3.48 31.92 13.07
N ASN A 83 2.40 32.66 12.80
CA ASN A 83 1.50 33.14 13.85
C ASN A 83 0.37 32.15 14.12
N SER A 84 0.00 31.99 15.40
CA SER A 84 -1.19 31.22 15.76
C SER A 84 -2.45 31.78 15.09
N THR A 85 -3.29 30.88 14.57
CA THR A 85 -4.61 31.23 14.02
C THR A 85 -5.65 31.58 15.09
N SER A 86 -5.32 31.35 16.37
CA SER A 86 -6.21 31.63 17.50
C SER A 86 -5.48 32.40 18.60
N VAL A 87 -6.22 33.31 19.25
CA VAL A 87 -5.74 34.00 20.46
C VAL A 87 -5.60 33.01 21.63
N TRP A 88 -4.65 33.30 22.52
CA TRP A 88 -4.36 32.51 23.71
C TRP A 88 -5.28 32.91 24.87
N GLY A 89 -6.34 32.12 25.07
CA GLY A 89 -7.33 32.31 26.13
C GLY A 89 -6.92 31.75 27.49
N ILE A 90 -5.79 32.19 28.05
CA ILE A 90 -5.37 31.82 29.42
C ILE A 90 -6.09 32.70 30.47
N SER A 91 -6.55 32.09 31.55
CA SER A 91 -7.16 32.82 32.66
C SER A 91 -6.10 33.67 33.39
N PRO A 92 -6.43 34.88 33.89
CA PRO A 92 -5.49 35.68 34.69
C PRO A 92 -4.83 34.91 35.86
N PRO A 93 -5.54 34.12 36.68
CA PRO A 93 -4.89 33.38 37.77
C PRO A 93 -3.97 32.26 37.28
N ASP A 94 -4.27 31.62 36.15
CA ASP A 94 -3.38 30.61 35.57
C ASP A 94 -2.13 31.24 34.94
N MET A 95 -2.25 32.45 34.40
CA MET A 95 -1.09 33.24 33.96
C MET A 95 -0.16 33.55 35.14
N ASP A 96 -0.70 34.01 36.26
CA ASP A 96 0.11 34.33 37.44
C ASP A 96 0.80 33.09 38.01
N ARG A 97 0.10 31.93 38.04
CA ARG A 97 0.70 30.64 38.41
C ARG A 97 1.81 30.22 37.45
N LEU A 98 1.61 30.37 36.15
CA LEU A 98 2.62 30.05 35.14
C LEU A 98 3.86 30.92 35.34
N ILE A 99 3.72 32.22 35.59
CA ILE A 99 4.84 33.12 35.88
C ILE A 99 5.61 32.68 37.13
N LEU A 100 4.91 32.32 38.21
CA LEU A 100 5.53 31.81 39.43
C LEU A 100 6.28 30.49 39.19
N GLU A 101 5.74 29.61 38.37
CA GLU A 101 6.37 28.33 38.04
C GLU A 101 7.59 28.50 37.13
N VAL A 102 7.54 29.46 36.20
CA VAL A 102 8.72 29.85 35.40
C VAL A 102 9.83 30.43 36.29
N ALA A 103 9.46 31.16 37.34
CA ALA A 103 10.39 31.66 38.35
C ALA A 103 10.97 30.54 39.25
N SER A 104 10.24 29.43 39.41
CA SER A 104 10.63 28.31 40.27
C SER A 104 11.84 27.49 39.74
N ALA A 105 12.30 26.54 40.57
CA ALA A 105 13.36 25.58 40.23
C ALA A 105 12.84 24.32 39.49
N ASN A 106 11.55 24.21 39.22
CA ASN A 106 10.97 23.04 38.56
C ASN A 106 11.20 23.08 37.04
N PRO A 107 11.48 21.94 36.37
CA PRO A 107 11.60 21.87 34.92
C PRO A 107 10.28 22.23 34.22
N ILE A 108 10.38 22.87 33.05
CA ILE A 108 9.24 23.22 32.19
C ILE A 108 9.30 22.35 30.95
N VAL A 109 8.19 21.74 30.56
CA VAL A 109 8.14 20.88 29.38
C VAL A 109 7.45 21.61 28.24
N PHE A 110 8.13 21.75 27.12
CA PHE A 110 7.53 22.20 25.87
C PHE A 110 7.15 20.99 25.04
N LYS A 111 5.92 20.96 24.52
CA LYS A 111 5.38 19.83 23.76
C LYS A 111 4.88 20.29 22.41
N LEU A 112 5.54 19.85 21.35
CA LEU A 112 5.06 20.03 19.99
C LEU A 112 4.30 18.76 19.56
N ALA A 113 3.03 18.90 19.21
CA ALA A 113 2.20 17.86 18.66
C ALA A 113 1.88 18.19 17.20
N TRP A 114 2.03 17.22 16.30
CA TRP A 114 1.59 17.36 14.91
C TRP A 114 0.58 16.28 14.59
N LYS A 115 -0.48 16.70 13.92
CA LYS A 115 -1.63 15.89 13.59
C LYS A 115 -1.85 15.92 12.10
N VAL A 116 -1.89 14.74 11.50
CA VAL A 116 -2.05 14.56 10.07
C VAL A 116 -3.36 13.82 9.82
N SER A 117 -4.17 14.36 8.92
CA SER A 117 -5.45 13.77 8.49
C SER A 117 -5.34 13.33 7.04
N ARG A 118 -5.59 12.05 6.78
CA ARG A 118 -5.62 11.41 5.46
C ARG A 118 -7.01 10.84 5.17
N ALA A 119 -7.32 10.66 3.88
CA ALA A 119 -8.51 9.93 3.48
C ALA A 119 -8.29 8.43 3.80
N SER A 120 -9.13 7.86 4.65
CA SER A 120 -9.10 6.42 4.95
C SER A 120 -10.16 5.71 4.12
N ASN A 121 -9.77 4.61 3.47
CA ASN A 121 -10.70 3.69 2.81
C ASN A 121 -11.21 2.60 3.78
N ASN A 122 -10.66 2.52 4.99
CA ASN A 122 -11.07 1.58 6.01
C ASN A 122 -11.92 2.30 7.08
N PRO A 123 -13.22 1.97 7.22
CA PRO A 123 -14.10 2.59 8.21
C PRO A 123 -13.68 2.32 9.67
N GLU A 124 -12.84 1.31 9.93
CA GLU A 124 -12.34 0.98 11.29
C GLU A 124 -11.08 1.76 11.67
N VAL A 125 -10.38 2.33 10.69
CA VAL A 125 -9.11 3.04 10.91
C VAL A 125 -9.36 4.54 10.74
N SER A 126 -9.31 5.27 11.85
CA SER A 126 -9.33 6.74 11.83
C SER A 126 -8.26 7.23 10.85
N GLY A 127 -8.64 8.04 9.87
CA GLY A 127 -7.70 8.69 8.96
C GLY A 127 -6.83 9.76 9.62
N VAL A 128 -6.91 9.90 10.94
CA VAL A 128 -6.27 10.95 11.71
C VAL A 128 -5.24 10.35 12.65
N THR A 129 -4.01 10.83 12.55
CA THR A 129 -2.87 10.41 13.37
C THR A 129 -2.24 11.61 14.06
N GLU A 130 -1.83 11.45 15.31
CA GLU A 130 -1.15 12.47 16.11
C GLU A 130 0.12 11.90 16.72
N GLU A 131 1.20 12.67 16.71
CA GLU A 131 2.48 12.35 17.32
C GLU A 131 3.01 13.58 18.05
N THR A 132 3.82 13.38 19.09
CA THR A 132 4.31 14.47 19.94
C THR A 132 5.80 14.38 20.22
N ARG A 133 6.47 15.53 20.28
CA ARG A 133 7.86 15.68 20.72
C ARG A 133 7.94 16.66 21.87
N GLU A 134 8.65 16.26 22.92
CA GLU A 134 8.81 17.04 24.14
C GLU A 134 10.26 17.51 24.28
N TRP A 135 10.44 18.74 24.78
CA TRP A 135 11.72 19.29 25.19
C TRP A 135 11.60 19.86 26.60
N VAL A 136 12.56 19.49 27.46
CA VAL A 136 12.58 19.91 28.86
C VAL A 136 13.53 21.09 29.01
N MET A 137 12.99 22.23 29.42
CA MET A 137 13.77 23.39 29.83
C MET A 137 14.13 23.24 31.31
N GLU A 138 15.38 22.91 31.59
CA GLU A 138 15.87 22.87 32.97
C GLU A 138 15.94 24.26 33.61
N ALA A 139 15.84 24.31 34.94
CA ALA A 139 15.91 25.56 35.70
C ALA A 139 17.33 26.14 35.79
N VAL A 140 18.32 25.25 35.82
CA VAL A 140 19.74 25.56 35.92
C VAL A 140 20.51 24.85 34.81
N ASP A 141 21.60 25.46 34.37
CA ASP A 141 22.56 24.85 33.46
C ASP A 141 23.47 23.85 34.19
N SER A 142 24.33 23.16 33.44
CA SER A 142 25.31 22.20 34.00
C SER A 142 26.33 22.82 34.96
N ALA A 143 26.44 24.16 34.99
CA ALA A 143 27.31 24.92 35.89
C ALA A 143 26.56 25.46 37.12
N GLY A 144 25.26 25.16 37.26
CA GLY A 144 24.41 25.59 38.36
C GLY A 144 23.88 27.02 38.24
N ASN A 145 24.09 27.70 37.11
CA ASN A 145 23.53 29.03 36.87
C ASN A 145 22.10 28.92 36.36
N ARG A 146 21.25 29.91 36.70
CA ARG A 146 19.86 29.96 36.22
C ARG A 146 19.82 30.06 34.70
N ASN A 147 18.94 29.27 34.08
CA ASN A 147 18.78 29.26 32.63
C ASN A 147 18.27 30.64 32.13
N PRO A 148 19.03 31.35 31.28
CA PRO A 148 18.66 32.69 30.81
C PRO A 148 17.37 32.70 29.98
N GLN A 149 17.01 31.57 29.34
CA GLN A 149 15.76 31.47 28.58
C GLN A 149 14.52 31.54 29.48
N ARG A 150 14.64 31.16 30.76
CA ARG A 150 13.54 31.28 31.74
C ARG A 150 13.24 32.72 32.09
N ASP A 151 14.28 33.54 32.24
CA ASP A 151 14.09 34.96 32.54
C ASP A 151 13.48 35.67 31.34
N VAL A 152 13.87 35.28 30.12
CA VAL A 152 13.22 35.75 28.90
C VAL A 152 11.74 35.31 28.86
N LEU A 153 11.42 34.07 29.25
CA LEU A 153 10.04 33.57 29.31
C LEU A 153 9.20 34.32 30.34
N ALA A 154 9.72 34.51 31.55
CA ALA A 154 9.04 35.27 32.60
C ALA A 154 8.75 36.71 32.14
N ASN A 155 9.72 37.34 31.46
CA ASN A 155 9.57 38.67 30.89
C ASN A 155 8.54 38.71 29.75
N MET A 156 8.43 37.67 28.93
CA MET A 156 7.38 37.58 27.90
C MET A 156 5.98 37.44 28.49
N LEU A 157 5.83 36.69 29.58
CA LEU A 157 4.54 36.43 30.22
C LEU A 157 4.03 37.60 31.08
N SER A 158 4.94 38.46 31.54
CA SER A 158 4.62 39.58 32.43
C SER A 158 3.78 40.67 31.74
N ARG A 159 2.55 40.87 32.22
CA ARG A 159 1.61 41.92 31.78
C ARG A 159 2.14 43.32 32.16
N GLY A 160 2.90 43.94 31.27
CA GLY A 160 3.35 45.32 31.48
C GLY A 160 4.53 45.79 30.62
N ASN A 161 5.22 44.88 29.93
CA ASN A 161 6.34 45.24 29.07
C ASN A 161 5.95 45.06 27.60
N SER A 162 5.72 46.18 26.90
CA SER A 162 5.34 46.22 25.50
C SER A 162 6.39 45.52 24.63
N SER A 163 5.98 44.43 23.97
CA SER A 163 6.68 43.74 22.89
C SER A 163 8.19 43.56 23.07
N THR A 164 8.62 42.65 23.95
CA THR A 164 10.00 42.19 23.94
C THR A 164 10.31 41.58 22.57
N THR A 165 11.37 42.04 21.88
CA THR A 165 11.85 41.46 20.61
C THR A 165 12.58 40.15 20.79
N LYS A 166 12.84 39.76 22.03
CA LYS A 166 13.54 38.53 22.40
C LYS A 166 12.66 37.32 22.10
N THR A 167 13.30 36.23 21.69
CA THR A 167 12.69 34.93 21.40
C THR A 167 13.30 33.88 22.33
N ILE A 168 12.57 32.80 22.59
CA ILE A 168 13.11 31.60 23.26
C ILE A 168 13.33 30.54 22.21
N ILE A 169 14.40 29.76 22.37
CA ILE A 169 14.74 28.67 21.47
C ILE A 169 14.37 27.36 22.15
N VAL A 170 13.38 26.66 21.61
CA VAL A 170 12.99 25.30 21.99
C VAL A 170 13.80 24.35 21.11
N GLN A 171 14.57 23.45 21.71
CA GLN A 171 15.54 22.63 20.99
C GLN A 171 14.94 21.32 20.50
N ASP A 172 15.35 20.87 19.31
CA ASP A 172 15.10 19.52 18.77
C ASP A 172 13.64 19.03 18.84
N VAL A 173 12.71 19.93 18.49
CA VAL A 173 11.26 19.66 18.53
C VAL A 173 10.58 19.63 17.16
N LEU A 174 11.03 20.42 16.17
CA LEU A 174 10.33 20.53 14.89
C LEU A 174 10.79 19.45 13.91
N PRO A 175 9.93 18.49 13.50
CA PRO A 175 10.27 17.58 12.42
C PRO A 175 10.14 18.27 11.07
N LYS A 176 11.20 18.26 10.25
CA LYS A 176 11.12 18.78 8.88
C LYS A 176 10.54 17.78 7.90
N PHE A 177 10.76 16.50 8.16
CA PHE A 177 10.31 15.41 7.32
C PHE A 177 9.58 14.42 8.22
N VAL A 178 8.36 14.05 7.84
CA VAL A 178 7.56 13.04 8.56
C VAL A 178 7.10 11.98 7.59
N LYS A 179 7.05 10.74 8.05
CA LYS A 179 6.56 9.61 7.27
C LYS A 179 5.16 9.25 7.75
N VAL A 180 4.15 9.36 6.90
CA VAL A 180 2.77 8.99 7.22
C VAL A 180 2.56 7.53 6.86
N THR A 181 2.45 6.68 7.88
CA THR A 181 2.36 5.23 7.68
C THR A 181 0.92 4.75 7.56
N ASN A 182 0.74 3.57 6.98
CA ASN A 182 -0.56 2.90 6.96
C ASN A 182 -1.03 2.40 8.34
N ARG A 183 -0.14 2.40 9.34
CA ARG A 183 -0.42 1.96 10.71
C ARG A 183 -0.88 3.09 11.63
N ASN A 184 -1.28 4.24 11.06
CA ASN A 184 -1.62 5.44 11.82
C ASN A 184 -0.49 5.89 12.73
N THR A 185 0.72 6.00 12.18
CA THR A 185 1.85 6.67 12.84
C THR A 185 2.44 7.73 11.91
N VAL A 186 3.01 8.79 12.48
CA VAL A 186 3.64 9.89 11.73
C VAL A 186 5.06 10.22 12.24
N PRO A 187 5.98 9.24 12.29
CA PRO A 187 7.33 9.45 12.81
C PRO A 187 8.14 10.44 11.97
N ALA A 188 9.09 11.12 12.62
CA ALA A 188 10.07 11.97 11.96
C ALA A 188 11.08 11.13 11.14
N VAL A 189 11.50 11.65 9.99
CA VAL A 189 12.45 10.99 9.09
C VAL A 189 13.85 11.55 9.34
N LYS A 190 14.70 10.75 9.98
CA LYS A 190 16.09 11.13 10.29
C LYS A 190 17.02 11.09 9.08
N GLN A 191 16.75 10.23 8.10
CA GLN A 191 17.59 10.01 6.92
C GLN A 191 17.71 11.23 5.99
N LEU A 192 16.85 12.23 6.14
CA LEU A 192 16.83 13.43 5.30
C LEU A 192 17.41 14.68 5.99
N MET A 193 17.86 14.56 7.25
CA MET A 193 18.33 15.69 8.05
C MET A 193 19.87 15.81 8.16
N GLY A 194 20.64 14.86 7.62
CA GLY A 194 22.11 14.95 7.53
C GLY A 194 22.85 13.60 7.67
N GLU A 195 24.18 13.64 7.62
CA GLU A 195 25.07 12.46 7.57
C GLU A 195 25.02 11.59 8.83
N ASP A 196 24.65 12.14 9.98
CA ASP A 196 24.47 11.41 11.25
C ASP A 196 23.05 10.80 11.35
N GLY A 197 22.67 10.03 10.32
CA GLY A 197 21.36 9.36 10.20
C GLY A 197 21.07 8.28 11.25
N GLU A 198 21.98 8.08 12.21
CA GLU A 198 21.83 7.11 13.30
C GLU A 198 21.09 7.71 14.51
N ASN A 199 21.37 8.96 14.88
CA ASN A 199 20.83 9.61 16.07
C ASN A 199 19.37 10.06 15.88
N GLU A 200 18.47 9.75 16.82
CA GLU A 200 17.06 10.19 16.72
C GLU A 200 16.89 11.70 16.86
N VAL A 201 17.80 12.36 17.57
CA VAL A 201 17.78 13.81 17.81
C VAL A 201 18.04 14.60 16.53
N SER A 202 18.83 14.06 15.59
CA SER A 202 19.16 14.75 14.33
C SER A 202 17.96 14.91 13.38
N ALA A 203 16.85 14.22 13.63
CA ALA A 203 15.63 14.34 12.83
C ALA A 203 14.88 15.68 13.03
N TYR A 204 15.22 16.42 14.10
CA TYR A 204 14.46 17.58 14.53
C TYR A 204 15.26 18.88 14.41
N ARG A 205 14.53 19.99 14.35
CA ARG A 205 15.08 21.34 14.37
C ARG A 205 14.60 22.14 15.57
N ASN A 206 15.37 23.17 15.86
CA ASN A 206 15.05 24.14 16.87
C ASN A 206 13.94 25.09 16.40
N LEU A 207 13.05 25.45 17.32
CA LEU A 207 12.00 26.45 17.12
C LEU A 207 12.32 27.69 17.93
N SER A 208 12.08 28.86 17.35
CA SER A 208 12.03 30.11 18.10
C SER A 208 10.57 30.48 18.37
N ILE A 209 10.25 30.74 19.64
CA ILE A 209 8.91 31.11 20.08
C ILE A 209 8.90 32.53 20.61
N ARG A 210 7.81 33.24 20.36
CA ARG A 210 7.56 34.60 20.82
C ARG A 210 6.09 34.77 21.19
N LEU A 211 5.83 35.46 22.29
CA LEU A 211 4.49 35.89 22.65
C LEU A 211 4.27 37.34 22.19
N TYR A 212 3.20 37.57 21.45
CA TYR A 212 2.71 38.91 21.14
C TYR A 212 1.63 39.29 22.15
N HIS A 213 1.64 40.58 22.48
CA HIS A 213 0.68 41.20 23.38
C HIS A 213 0.08 42.40 22.65
N ASP A 214 -1.21 42.32 22.35
CA ASP A 214 -2.04 43.48 22.06
C ASP A 214 -2.91 43.75 23.29
N SER A 215 -3.35 44.99 23.48
CA SER A 215 -4.04 45.54 24.66
C SER A 215 -4.91 44.57 25.50
N LYS A 216 -5.63 43.63 24.89
CA LYS A 216 -6.38 42.56 25.59
C LYS A 216 -6.16 41.15 25.03
N GLU A 217 -5.35 41.00 23.98
CA GLU A 217 -5.19 39.75 23.25
C GLU A 217 -3.74 39.30 23.25
N LEU A 218 -3.55 37.99 23.39
CA LEU A 218 -2.26 37.33 23.45
C LEU A 218 -2.23 36.29 22.35
N TRP A 219 -1.12 36.15 21.62
CA TRP A 219 -0.95 35.03 20.70
C TRP A 219 0.52 34.67 20.52
N TRP A 220 0.77 33.41 20.20
CA TRP A 220 2.12 32.90 20.00
C TRP A 220 2.52 32.96 18.52
N GLU A 221 3.77 33.35 18.28
CA GLU A 221 4.48 33.20 17.01
C GLU A 221 5.56 32.14 17.17
N LEU A 222 5.59 31.20 16.24
CA LEU A 222 6.63 30.19 16.08
C LEU A 222 7.37 30.45 14.78
N LYS A 223 8.70 30.40 14.84
CA LYS A 223 9.58 30.43 13.68
C LYS A 223 10.59 29.31 13.79
N GLU A 224 11.13 28.93 12.64
CA GLU A 224 12.27 28.01 12.62
C GLU A 224 13.50 28.74 13.17
N ALA A 225 14.16 28.21 14.19
CA ALA A 225 15.37 28.82 14.72
C ALA A 225 16.57 28.50 13.81
N GLY A 226 17.58 29.37 13.84
CA GLY A 226 18.81 29.19 13.05
C GLY A 226 18.64 29.52 11.57
N CYS A 227 17.84 30.54 11.24
CA CYS A 227 17.72 31.04 9.86
C CYS A 227 18.67 32.20 9.53
N ASP A 228 19.20 32.85 10.57
CA ASP A 228 20.19 33.93 10.47
C ASP A 228 21.65 33.41 10.57
N ASN A 229 21.85 32.18 11.05
CA ASN A 229 23.12 31.44 11.07
C ASN A 229 22.97 30.19 10.21
N PRO A 230 23.99 29.72 9.48
CA PRO A 230 23.79 29.08 8.19
C PRO A 230 22.85 27.86 8.28
N VAL A 231 21.62 28.05 7.80
CA VAL A 231 20.71 26.97 7.45
C VAL A 231 21.48 26.00 6.57
N PRO A 232 21.44 24.68 6.86
CA PRO A 232 22.06 23.68 6.00
C PRO A 232 21.71 23.96 4.54
N SER A 233 22.73 24.00 3.67
CA SER A 233 22.59 24.43 2.28
C SER A 233 21.49 23.66 1.54
N PHE A 234 21.32 22.37 1.86
CA PHE A 234 20.28 21.52 1.29
C PHE A 234 18.86 21.98 1.62
N LEU A 235 18.58 22.55 2.80
CA LEU A 235 17.23 23.00 3.15
C LEU A 235 16.79 24.23 2.35
N LYS A 236 17.75 25.04 1.89
CA LYS A 236 17.48 26.22 1.04
C LYS A 236 17.12 25.82 -0.39
N THR A 237 17.60 24.67 -0.86
CA THR A 237 17.33 24.18 -2.21
C THR A 237 16.01 23.40 -2.29
N LEU A 238 15.37 23.10 -1.17
CA LEU A 238 14.07 22.44 -1.15
C LEU A 238 12.94 23.34 -1.67
N PRO A 239 11.91 22.74 -2.29
CA PRO A 239 10.74 23.47 -2.78
C PRO A 239 9.96 24.12 -1.63
N PHE A 240 9.31 25.27 -1.84
CA PHE A 240 8.57 26.01 -0.80
C PHE A 240 9.40 26.57 0.36
N PHE A 241 10.73 26.63 0.23
CA PHE A 241 11.56 27.35 1.18
C PHE A 241 11.23 28.86 1.17
N SER A 242 10.67 29.36 2.26
CA SER A 242 10.17 30.75 2.39
C SER A 242 11.08 31.66 3.22
N GLY A 243 12.36 31.31 3.38
CA GLY A 243 13.27 32.04 4.26
C GLY A 243 12.83 32.02 5.73
N CYS A 244 12.24 30.90 6.16
CA CYS A 244 11.76 30.68 7.53
C CYS A 244 10.63 31.59 8.02
N LYS A 245 9.91 32.25 7.10
CA LYS A 245 8.68 32.98 7.43
C LYS A 245 7.52 32.04 7.78
N GLN A 246 7.57 30.80 7.29
CA GLN A 246 6.60 29.75 7.53
C GLN A 246 7.32 28.50 8.02
N LEU A 247 6.64 27.72 8.85
CA LEU A 247 7.10 26.39 9.25
C LEU A 247 6.69 25.41 8.18
N VAL A 248 7.67 24.89 7.45
CA VAL A 248 7.43 23.91 6.38
C VAL A 248 7.77 22.51 6.87
N ILE A 249 6.82 21.59 6.75
CA ILE A 249 6.97 20.16 7.04
C ILE A 249 6.67 19.38 5.76
N TYR A 250 7.54 18.47 5.38
CA TYR A 250 7.34 17.56 4.24
C TYR A 250 6.80 16.23 4.75
N THR A 251 5.74 15.73 4.11
CA THR A 251 5.07 14.49 4.49
C THR A 251 5.29 13.45 3.40
N PHE A 252 5.85 12.30 3.75
CA PHE A 252 6.02 11.14 2.86
C PHE A 252 4.95 10.11 3.17
N ASN A 253 4.00 9.93 2.27
CA ASN A 253 2.86 9.06 2.51
C ASN A 253 3.16 7.64 2.01
N GLU A 254 2.94 6.64 2.86
CA GLU A 254 2.95 5.26 2.39
C GLU A 254 1.76 4.99 1.48
N LYS A 255 2.01 4.30 0.36
CA LYS A 255 0.96 3.89 -0.57
C LYS A 255 -0.08 3.04 0.15
N ALA A 256 -1.33 3.47 0.13
CA ALA A 256 -2.43 2.69 0.65
C ALA A 256 -2.65 1.47 -0.26
N PHE A 257 -2.72 0.28 0.33
CA PHE A 257 -3.13 -0.90 -0.41
C PHE A 257 -4.61 -0.76 -0.82
N PRO A 258 -4.98 -1.10 -2.07
CA PRO A 258 -6.38 -1.12 -2.49
C PRO A 258 -7.20 -2.04 -1.59
N ALA A 259 -8.38 -1.59 -1.15
CA ALA A 259 -9.25 -2.35 -0.25
C ALA A 259 -9.64 -3.74 -0.80
N GLY A 260 -9.67 -3.93 -2.13
CA GLY A 260 -9.93 -5.23 -2.75
C GLY A 260 -8.78 -6.25 -2.63
N LEU A 261 -7.53 -5.78 -2.48
CA LEU A 261 -6.34 -6.66 -2.41
C LEU A 261 -6.01 -7.11 -0.98
N SER A 262 -6.48 -6.41 0.05
CA SER A 262 -6.27 -6.80 1.46
C SER A 262 -7.01 -8.10 1.82
N ILE A 263 -8.15 -8.35 1.16
CA ILE A 263 -8.93 -9.59 1.28
C ILE A 263 -8.09 -10.79 0.79
N ILE A 264 -7.29 -10.59 -0.27
CA ILE A 264 -6.46 -11.63 -0.86
C ILE A 264 -5.21 -11.90 -0.02
N SER A 265 -4.61 -10.88 0.58
CA SER A 265 -3.39 -11.05 1.39
C SER A 265 -3.65 -11.67 2.76
N GLY A 266 -4.81 -11.42 3.38
CA GLY A 266 -5.18 -12.00 4.68
C GLY A 266 -5.92 -13.33 4.57
N GLY A 267 -7.02 -13.36 3.80
CA GLY A 267 -7.87 -14.53 3.66
C GLY A 267 -7.47 -15.45 2.52
N GLY A 268 -6.96 -14.89 1.41
CA GLY A 268 -6.58 -15.66 0.22
C GLY A 268 -5.43 -16.63 0.46
N ILE A 269 -4.44 -16.25 1.26
CA ILE A 269 -3.33 -17.13 1.63
C ILE A 269 -3.83 -18.30 2.50
N ILE A 270 -4.68 -18.02 3.50
CA ILE A 270 -5.27 -19.05 4.36
C ILE A 270 -6.21 -19.96 3.56
N ALA A 271 -7.02 -19.41 2.64
CA ALA A 271 -7.89 -20.16 1.74
C ALA A 271 -7.09 -21.04 0.77
N LEU A 272 -5.96 -20.55 0.27
CA LEU A 272 -5.04 -21.32 -0.55
C LEU A 272 -4.44 -22.50 0.23
N TYR A 273 -3.91 -22.24 1.44
CA TYR A 273 -3.35 -23.29 2.30
C TYR A 273 -4.40 -24.34 2.66
N THR A 274 -5.60 -23.92 3.08
CA THR A 274 -6.69 -24.84 3.41
C THR A 274 -7.17 -25.62 2.19
N GLY A 275 -7.25 -24.99 1.01
CA GLY A 275 -7.59 -25.66 -0.25
C GLY A 275 -6.59 -26.74 -0.64
N ILE A 276 -5.29 -26.45 -0.57
CA ILE A 276 -4.21 -27.42 -0.84
C ILE A 276 -4.25 -28.57 0.18
N VAL A 277 -4.40 -28.26 1.47
CA VAL A 277 -4.49 -29.28 2.54
C VAL A 277 -5.70 -30.19 2.32
N LEU A 278 -6.86 -29.64 1.95
CA LEU A 278 -8.07 -30.42 1.66
C LEU A 278 -7.92 -31.30 0.41
N LEU A 279 -7.24 -30.81 -0.63
CA LEU A 279 -6.92 -31.59 -1.82
C LEU A 279 -6.01 -32.78 -1.49
N VAL A 280 -4.95 -32.53 -0.71
CA VAL A 280 -4.03 -33.59 -0.25
C VAL A 280 -4.75 -34.59 0.65
N TRP A 281 -5.63 -34.13 1.55
CA TRP A 281 -6.45 -34.99 2.39
C TRP A 281 -7.42 -35.86 1.58
N LYS A 282 -8.09 -35.30 0.57
CA LYS A 282 -8.96 -36.07 -0.33
C LYS A 282 -8.18 -37.11 -1.12
N ALA A 283 -6.99 -36.77 -1.62
CA ALA A 283 -6.12 -37.69 -2.35
C ALA A 283 -5.59 -38.82 -1.45
N SER A 284 -5.15 -38.52 -0.22
CA SER A 284 -4.63 -39.52 0.71
C SER A 284 -5.72 -40.46 1.24
N LYS A 285 -6.95 -39.96 1.42
CA LYS A 285 -8.12 -40.78 1.78
C LYS A 285 -8.47 -41.80 0.69
N GLY A 286 -8.31 -41.44 -0.58
CA GLY A 286 -8.46 -42.38 -1.70
C GLY A 286 -7.45 -43.52 -1.68
N ILE A 287 -6.21 -43.25 -1.26
CA ILE A 287 -5.14 -44.26 -1.16
C ILE A 287 -5.34 -45.17 0.06
N THR A 288 -5.72 -44.62 1.21
CA THR A 288 -5.91 -45.41 2.45
C THR A 288 -7.16 -46.29 2.42
N THR A 289 -8.25 -45.85 1.77
CA THR A 289 -9.47 -46.67 1.66
C THR A 289 -9.27 -47.89 0.74
N GLY A 290 -8.28 -47.85 -0.17
CA GLY A 290 -7.87 -48.99 -1.00
C GLY A 290 -6.82 -49.92 -0.37
N MET A 291 -6.21 -49.55 0.77
CA MET A 291 -5.15 -50.35 1.43
C MET A 291 -5.64 -51.12 2.67
N SER A 292 -6.96 -51.26 2.88
CA SER A 292 -7.50 -51.95 4.05
C SER A 292 -7.28 -53.47 4.08
N PHE A 293 -6.48 -54.03 3.17
CA PHE A 293 -5.92 -55.36 3.37
C PHE A 293 -4.42 -55.26 3.56
N ARG A 294 -4.01 -55.60 4.79
CA ARG A 294 -2.68 -56.06 5.22
C ARG A 294 -1.81 -55.02 5.93
N ILE A 295 -2.07 -54.84 7.22
CA ILE A 295 -1.02 -54.47 8.18
C ILE A 295 -1.17 -55.37 9.41
N MET A 296 -0.14 -56.14 9.70
CA MET A 296 0.07 -56.89 10.94
C MET A 296 1.47 -56.54 11.46
N TYR A 297 1.48 -55.94 12.66
CA TYR A 297 2.52 -55.75 13.70
C TYR A 297 3.91 -55.19 13.35
N GLU A 298 4.36 -54.16 14.09
CA GLU A 298 5.10 -54.34 15.37
C GLU A 298 5.36 -53.01 16.10
N ASP A 299 5.38 -53.09 17.44
CA ASP A 299 5.53 -52.01 18.42
C ASP A 299 7.00 -51.71 18.83
N LEU A 300 7.32 -50.41 19.01
CA LEU A 300 8.19 -49.66 19.98
C LEU A 300 9.54 -50.22 20.54
N PRO A 301 10.44 -49.44 21.22
CA PRO A 301 10.65 -47.97 21.37
C PRO A 301 12.15 -47.52 21.27
N TYR A 302 12.46 -46.21 21.13
CA TYR A 302 13.46 -45.45 21.95
C TYR A 302 13.62 -43.98 21.51
N VAL A 303 13.93 -43.12 22.48
CA VAL A 303 13.74 -41.65 22.48
C VAL A 303 14.74 -40.86 21.60
N ASP A 304 15.83 -41.46 21.09
CA ASP A 304 16.74 -40.82 20.12
C ASP A 304 16.12 -40.62 18.73
N ARG A 305 15.03 -41.33 18.43
CA ARG A 305 14.28 -41.12 17.20
C ARG A 305 13.63 -39.75 17.14
N ILE A 306 13.33 -39.03 18.23
CA ILE A 306 12.45 -37.84 18.11
C ILE A 306 13.12 -36.67 17.35
N LEU A 307 14.43 -36.44 17.52
CA LEU A 307 15.16 -35.39 16.80
C LEU A 307 15.45 -35.78 15.33
N GLN A 308 15.84 -37.03 15.08
CA GLN A 308 15.96 -37.54 13.70
C GLN A 308 14.59 -37.66 13.02
N VAL A 309 13.52 -38.04 13.74
CA VAL A 309 12.15 -38.13 13.21
C VAL A 309 11.64 -36.77 12.79
N ASN A 310 12.00 -35.66 13.44
CA ASN A 310 11.56 -34.34 12.97
C ASN A 310 12.27 -33.92 11.67
N VAL A 311 13.58 -34.17 11.54
CA VAL A 311 14.34 -33.89 10.31
C VAL A 311 13.94 -34.85 9.18
N THR A 312 13.80 -36.14 9.48
CA THR A 312 13.35 -37.17 8.55
C THR A 312 11.88 -36.99 8.19
N ARG A 313 11.00 -36.53 9.09
CA ARG A 313 9.61 -36.16 8.74
C ARG A 313 9.57 -34.94 7.83
N CYS A 314 10.42 -33.93 8.03
CA CYS A 314 10.52 -32.80 7.10
C CYS A 314 11.02 -33.24 5.73
N GLN A 315 11.98 -34.18 5.66
CA GLN A 315 12.48 -34.70 4.40
C GLN A 315 11.43 -35.58 3.68
N HIS A 316 10.71 -36.44 4.41
CA HIS A 316 9.60 -37.22 3.84
C HIS A 316 8.39 -36.35 3.49
N PHE A 317 8.19 -35.22 4.17
CA PHE A 317 7.17 -34.23 3.83
C PHE A 317 7.52 -33.51 2.53
N ILE A 318 8.76 -33.07 2.36
CA ILE A 318 9.25 -32.45 1.12
C ILE A 318 9.17 -33.46 -0.04
N ILE A 319 9.65 -34.70 0.17
CA ILE A 319 9.55 -35.77 -0.84
C ILE A 319 8.08 -36.09 -1.13
N GLY A 320 7.21 -36.15 -0.13
CA GLY A 320 5.76 -36.35 -0.30
C GLY A 320 5.08 -35.22 -1.07
N LEU A 321 5.51 -33.98 -0.87
CA LEU A 321 5.02 -32.82 -1.61
C LEU A 321 5.46 -32.90 -3.08
N TYR A 322 6.72 -33.26 -3.35
CA TYR A 322 7.20 -33.44 -4.71
C TYR A 322 6.53 -34.63 -5.41
N THR A 323 6.34 -35.77 -4.75
CA THR A 323 5.69 -36.94 -5.36
C THR A 323 4.21 -36.66 -5.66
N THR A 324 3.49 -35.98 -4.77
CA THR A 324 2.09 -35.60 -5.02
C THR A 324 1.96 -34.59 -6.15
N LEU A 325 2.85 -33.59 -6.24
CA LEU A 325 2.87 -32.63 -7.35
C LEU A 325 3.16 -33.32 -8.70
N VAL A 326 4.11 -34.25 -8.72
CA VAL A 326 4.42 -35.06 -9.91
C VAL A 326 3.25 -35.96 -10.31
N LEU A 327 2.53 -36.55 -9.35
CA LEU A 327 1.35 -37.38 -9.64
C LEU A 327 0.15 -36.55 -10.14
N ILE A 328 -0.03 -35.33 -9.66
CA ILE A 328 -1.05 -34.41 -10.19
C ILE A 328 -0.69 -34.02 -11.62
N ALA A 329 0.56 -33.64 -11.87
CA ALA A 329 1.03 -33.33 -13.21
C ALA A 329 0.87 -34.52 -14.15
N SER A 330 1.21 -35.73 -13.72
CA SER A 330 1.07 -36.94 -14.55
C SER A 330 -0.39 -37.27 -14.85
N ASN A 331 -1.32 -37.08 -13.90
CA ASN A 331 -2.75 -37.29 -14.14
C ASN A 331 -3.36 -36.25 -15.08
N VAL A 332 -2.94 -34.98 -14.97
CA VAL A 332 -3.38 -33.91 -15.88
C VAL A 332 -2.85 -34.18 -17.29
N ILE A 333 -1.57 -34.53 -17.41
CA ILE A 333 -0.97 -34.93 -18.68
C ILE A 333 -1.75 -36.11 -19.26
N ARG A 334 -1.99 -37.17 -18.47
CA ARG A 334 -2.72 -38.35 -18.93
C ARG A 334 -4.15 -38.03 -19.36
N GLY A 335 -4.85 -37.14 -18.64
CA GLY A 335 -6.20 -36.68 -18.98
C GLY A 335 -6.28 -35.94 -20.32
N ASN A 336 -5.24 -35.19 -20.69
CA ASN A 336 -5.17 -34.52 -22.00
C ASN A 336 -4.93 -35.52 -23.15
N PHE A 337 -4.19 -36.62 -22.89
CA PHE A 337 -3.90 -37.63 -23.91
C PHE A 337 -4.98 -38.71 -24.06
N THR A 338 -5.82 -38.96 -23.04
CA THR A 338 -6.85 -40.02 -23.12
C THR A 338 -8.07 -39.64 -23.96
N GLY A 339 -8.24 -38.37 -24.33
CA GLY A 339 -9.36 -37.90 -25.16
C GLY A 339 -9.11 -37.94 -26.67
N ILE A 340 -7.84 -37.93 -27.10
CA ILE A 340 -7.45 -37.77 -28.51
C ILE A 340 -7.94 -38.95 -29.36
N CYS A 341 -7.90 -40.18 -28.82
CA CYS A 341 -8.36 -41.36 -29.55
C CYS A 341 -9.86 -41.32 -29.90
N ASN A 342 -10.67 -40.59 -29.14
CA ASN A 342 -12.12 -40.53 -29.36
C ASN A 342 -12.49 -39.58 -30.51
N THR A 343 -11.62 -38.66 -30.90
CA THR A 343 -11.87 -37.71 -32.00
C THR A 343 -11.24 -38.12 -33.32
N ILE A 344 -10.34 -39.13 -33.33
CA ILE A 344 -9.67 -39.66 -34.55
C ILE A 344 -10.66 -39.90 -35.70
N MET A 345 -11.82 -40.51 -35.42
CA MET A 345 -12.80 -40.82 -36.48
C MET A 345 -13.44 -39.58 -37.14
N PHE A 346 -13.34 -38.41 -36.50
CA PHE A 346 -13.89 -37.14 -36.99
C PHE A 346 -12.80 -36.16 -37.43
N ASP A 347 -11.56 -36.34 -36.98
CA ASP A 347 -10.43 -35.48 -37.33
C ASP A 347 -9.65 -36.01 -38.55
N ASP A 348 -9.49 -37.33 -38.67
CA ASP A 348 -8.66 -37.97 -39.71
C ASP A 348 -9.49 -38.41 -40.94
N MET A 349 -10.15 -37.47 -41.63
CA MET A 349 -10.89 -37.72 -42.87
C MET A 349 -10.07 -37.30 -44.11
N PRO A 350 -9.80 -38.20 -45.08
CA PRO A 350 -8.90 -37.91 -46.20
C PRO A 350 -9.45 -36.93 -47.25
N ASN A 351 -10.76 -36.92 -47.49
CA ASN A 351 -11.44 -35.92 -48.33
C ASN A 351 -12.76 -35.50 -47.66
N VAL A 352 -12.98 -34.20 -47.45
CA VAL A 352 -14.17 -33.67 -46.76
C VAL A 352 -15.10 -32.88 -47.68
N ASP A 353 -14.82 -32.81 -48.98
CA ASP A 353 -15.51 -31.92 -49.92
C ASP A 353 -17.00 -32.25 -50.05
N ARG A 354 -17.36 -33.54 -50.06
CA ARG A 354 -18.78 -33.98 -50.12
C ARG A 354 -19.56 -33.62 -48.86
N ILE A 355 -18.90 -33.68 -47.70
CA ILE A 355 -19.49 -33.32 -46.40
C ILE A 355 -19.63 -31.80 -46.31
N LEU A 356 -18.61 -31.06 -46.76
CA LEU A 356 -18.63 -29.61 -46.86
C LEU A 356 -19.74 -29.14 -47.80
N GLN A 357 -19.89 -29.77 -48.96
CA GLN A 357 -20.96 -29.48 -49.92
C GLN A 357 -22.35 -29.73 -49.30
N LEU A 358 -22.55 -30.85 -48.59
CA LEU A 358 -23.80 -31.09 -47.87
C LEU A 358 -24.11 -30.01 -46.83
N CYS A 359 -23.10 -29.54 -46.09
CA CYS A 359 -23.25 -28.43 -45.15
C CYS A 359 -23.62 -27.10 -45.85
N LEU A 360 -23.04 -26.85 -47.03
CA LEU A 360 -23.35 -25.68 -47.86
C LEU A 360 -24.76 -25.77 -48.46
N ASP A 361 -25.19 -26.95 -48.90
CA ASP A 361 -26.55 -27.18 -49.41
C ASP A 361 -27.58 -26.93 -48.30
N ILE A 362 -27.34 -27.42 -47.08
CA ILE A 362 -28.17 -27.11 -45.90
C ILE A 362 -28.23 -25.59 -45.66
N TYR A 363 -27.10 -24.90 -45.77
CA TYR A 363 -27.04 -23.45 -45.62
C TYR A 363 -27.88 -22.73 -46.70
N LEU A 364 -27.74 -23.12 -47.96
CA LEU A 364 -28.48 -22.54 -49.09
C LEU A 364 -29.98 -22.77 -49.00
N VAL A 365 -30.40 -23.97 -48.61
CA VAL A 365 -31.82 -24.34 -48.44
C VAL A 365 -32.46 -23.61 -47.25
N ARG A 366 -31.68 -23.36 -46.19
CA ARG A 366 -32.10 -22.50 -45.09
C ARG A 366 -32.29 -21.05 -45.54
N GLU A 367 -31.41 -20.54 -46.42
CA GLU A 367 -31.51 -19.18 -46.98
C GLU A 367 -32.71 -19.04 -47.95
N SER A 368 -33.05 -20.09 -48.69
CA SER A 368 -34.22 -20.10 -49.58
C SER A 368 -35.55 -20.30 -48.84
N GLY A 369 -35.53 -20.69 -47.56
CA GLY A 369 -36.72 -20.89 -46.73
C GLY A 369 -37.47 -22.20 -46.97
N GLU A 370 -36.83 -23.18 -47.64
CA GLU A 370 -37.40 -24.51 -47.88
C GLU A 370 -37.09 -25.48 -46.72
N PHE A 371 -37.75 -25.27 -45.58
CA PHE A 371 -37.46 -26.01 -44.33
C PHE A 371 -37.67 -27.52 -44.39
N ALA A 372 -38.57 -28.02 -45.24
CA ALA A 372 -38.79 -29.46 -45.40
C ALA A 372 -37.54 -30.15 -46.01
N LEU A 373 -36.93 -29.49 -47.01
CA LEU A 373 -35.70 -29.97 -47.64
C LEU A 373 -34.50 -29.82 -46.69
N GLU A 374 -34.48 -28.77 -45.86
CA GLU A 374 -33.47 -28.59 -44.82
C GLU A 374 -33.49 -29.75 -43.81
N GLU A 375 -34.68 -30.17 -43.36
CA GLU A 375 -34.86 -31.28 -42.42
C GLU A 375 -34.32 -32.59 -43.01
N ASP A 376 -34.62 -32.87 -44.28
CA ASP A 376 -34.13 -34.07 -44.98
C ASP A 376 -32.60 -34.07 -45.15
N LEU A 377 -32.01 -32.93 -45.54
CA LEU A 377 -30.55 -32.79 -45.68
C LEU A 377 -29.84 -32.88 -44.31
N PHE A 378 -30.43 -32.31 -43.27
CA PHE A 378 -29.90 -32.40 -41.91
C PHE A 378 -29.99 -33.83 -41.35
N ALA A 379 -31.09 -34.55 -41.61
CA ALA A 379 -31.22 -35.95 -41.25
C ALA A 379 -30.13 -36.82 -41.92
N LYS A 380 -29.81 -36.52 -43.19
CA LYS A 380 -28.70 -37.16 -43.92
C LYS A 380 -27.34 -36.89 -43.26
N LEU A 381 -27.10 -35.66 -42.79
CA LEU A 381 -25.87 -35.29 -42.06
C LEU A 381 -25.77 -36.04 -40.72
N VAL A 382 -26.85 -36.10 -39.94
CA VAL A 382 -26.89 -36.84 -38.67
C VAL A 382 -26.66 -38.33 -38.89
N PHE A 383 -27.27 -38.92 -39.91
CA PHE A 383 -27.06 -40.32 -40.26
C PHE A 383 -25.60 -40.61 -40.60
N LEU A 384 -24.96 -39.72 -41.37
CA LEU A 384 -23.55 -39.82 -41.73
C LEU A 384 -22.64 -39.84 -40.49
N TYR A 385 -22.86 -38.94 -39.52
CA TYR A 385 -22.07 -38.87 -38.28
C TYR A 385 -22.42 -39.96 -37.25
N ARG A 386 -23.55 -40.66 -37.41
CA ARG A 386 -23.96 -41.78 -36.54
C ARG A 386 -23.31 -43.11 -36.93
N SER A 387 -22.80 -43.24 -38.15
CA SER A 387 -22.15 -44.45 -38.64
C SER A 387 -20.74 -44.15 -39.17
N PRO A 388 -19.67 -44.61 -38.47
CA PRO A 388 -18.29 -44.37 -38.90
C PRO A 388 -17.98 -45.04 -40.24
N GLU A 389 -18.67 -46.14 -40.57
CA GLU A 389 -18.51 -46.85 -41.85
C GLU A 389 -19.00 -46.01 -43.03
N THR A 390 -20.11 -45.28 -42.87
CA THR A 390 -20.62 -44.38 -43.92
C THR A 390 -19.75 -43.15 -44.05
N LEU A 391 -19.24 -42.62 -42.93
CA LEU A 391 -18.32 -41.49 -42.91
C LEU A 391 -17.05 -41.80 -43.71
N ILE A 392 -16.43 -42.95 -43.46
CA ILE A 392 -15.25 -43.41 -44.20
C ILE A 392 -15.52 -43.55 -45.70
N LYS A 393 -16.67 -44.14 -46.09
CA LYS A 393 -17.02 -44.29 -47.52
C LYS A 393 -17.21 -42.94 -48.21
N TRP A 394 -17.80 -41.97 -47.50
CA TRP A 394 -18.03 -40.62 -48.02
C TRP A 394 -16.76 -39.78 -48.10
N SER A 395 -15.79 -40.04 -47.22
CA SER A 395 -14.54 -39.29 -47.17
C SER A 395 -13.41 -39.90 -48.01
N ARG A 396 -13.67 -40.98 -48.77
CA ARG A 396 -12.66 -41.58 -49.65
C ARG A 396 -12.28 -40.62 -50.78
N PRO A 397 -10.99 -40.51 -51.12
CA PRO A 397 -10.59 -39.80 -52.32
C PRO A 397 -11.22 -40.48 -53.55
N PRO A 398 -11.58 -39.70 -54.59
CA PRO A 398 -12.04 -40.27 -55.85
C PRO A 398 -10.93 -41.16 -56.43
N GLU A 399 -11.29 -42.34 -56.95
CA GLU A 399 -10.33 -43.19 -57.67
C GLU A 399 -9.95 -42.49 -58.98
N GLU A 400 -8.65 -42.43 -59.30
CA GLU A 400 -8.15 -41.89 -60.58
C GLU A 400 -8.68 -42.77 -61.72
N GLY A 401 -9.86 -42.43 -62.24
CA GLY A 401 -10.56 -43.18 -63.28
C GLY A 401 -12.07 -43.02 -63.36
N GLU A 402 -12.73 -42.41 -62.37
CA GLU A 402 -14.20 -42.21 -62.36
C GLU A 402 -14.62 -40.74 -62.55
N GLU A 403 -13.95 -39.99 -63.43
CA GLU A 403 -14.39 -38.64 -63.85
C GLU A 403 -15.51 -38.64 -64.91
N GLU A 404 -16.14 -39.77 -65.21
CA GLU A 404 -17.27 -39.83 -66.15
C GLU A 404 -18.46 -40.64 -65.58
N ALA A 405 -19.21 -40.09 -64.61
CA ALA A 405 -20.55 -40.63 -64.30
C ALA A 405 -21.54 -39.70 -63.57
N ASP A 406 -21.14 -38.59 -62.94
CA ASP A 406 -22.08 -37.80 -62.12
C ASP A 406 -22.65 -36.57 -62.85
N GLY A 407 -22.85 -36.69 -64.17
CA GLY A 407 -23.57 -35.73 -65.00
C GLY A 407 -24.99 -36.14 -65.37
N GLU A 408 -25.47 -37.31 -64.93
CA GLU A 408 -26.76 -37.85 -65.40
C GLU A 408 -27.86 -37.69 -64.34
N ARG A 409 -28.72 -36.68 -64.55
CA ARG A 409 -30.02 -36.56 -63.89
C ARG A 409 -30.81 -37.86 -64.09
N PRO A 410 -31.33 -38.52 -63.04
CA PRO A 410 -32.26 -39.62 -63.25
C PRO A 410 -33.56 -39.05 -63.83
N ALA A 411 -33.90 -39.54 -65.03
CA ALA A 411 -35.16 -39.27 -65.69
C ALA A 411 -36.33 -39.73 -64.81
N ILE A 412 -37.25 -38.82 -64.53
CA ILE A 412 -38.60 -39.13 -64.09
C ILE A 412 -39.31 -39.77 -65.31
N ALA A 413 -39.61 -41.06 -65.21
CA ALA A 413 -40.54 -41.74 -66.10
C ALA A 413 -41.80 -42.11 -65.30
N GLN A 414 -42.84 -41.30 -65.51
CA GLN A 414 -44.27 -41.43 -65.16
C GLN A 414 -44.67 -41.66 -63.70
#